data_AF-A0A7J2YU52-F1
#
_entry.id   AF-A0A7J2YU52-F1
#
_cell.length_a   1.000
_cell.length_b   1.000
_cell.length_c   1.000
_cell.angle_alpha   90.00
_cell.angle_beta   90.00
_cell.angle_gamma   90.00
#
_symmetry.space_group_name_H-M   'P 1'
#
loop_
_entity.id
_entity.type
_entity.pdbx_description
1 polymer ?
#
loop_
_entity_poly.entity_id
_entity_poly.type
_entity_poly.pdbx_seq_one_letter_code
_entity_poly.pdbx_strand_id
1 'polypeptide(L)'
;MDKQVEFLVKLRDASQMIADAANEYLETFAPPAAKENKQPAAVQEITFSTLRFEAQQGAKLGEYEIAYRTGNIEDKWRQAYNILRNSNATIQNRYYGEGYQHSYWLYGEDRIYRQKLKPKTRN
;
A
#
# COMPACT_ATOMS: atom_id res chain seq x y z
N MET A 1 -32.44 -14.01 -18.67
CA MET A 1 -31.49 -12.88 -18.60
C MET A 1 -31.68 -12.03 -19.83
N ASP A 2 -31.52 -10.71 -19.70
CA ASP A 2 -31.65 -9.79 -20.82
C ASP A 2 -30.46 -10.02 -21.79
N LYS A 3 -30.74 -10.23 -23.08
CA LYS A 3 -29.70 -10.54 -24.10
C LYS A 3 -28.64 -9.44 -24.19
N GLN A 4 -29.00 -8.21 -23.84
CA GLN A 4 -28.07 -7.09 -23.76
C GLN A 4 -27.09 -7.24 -22.60
N VAL A 5 -27.55 -7.71 -21.44
CA VAL A 5 -26.71 -7.96 -20.26
C VAL A 5 -25.73 -9.09 -20.53
N GLU A 6 -26.18 -10.17 -21.18
CA GLU A 6 -25.28 -11.28 -21.55
C GLU A 6 -24.19 -10.85 -22.54
N PHE A 7 -24.51 -10.00 -23.51
CA PHE A 7 -23.53 -9.43 -24.43
C PHE A 7 -22.48 -8.58 -23.69
N LEU A 8 -22.92 -7.70 -22.80
CA LEU A 8 -22.02 -6.84 -22.03
C LEU A 8 -21.12 -7.63 -21.08
N VAL A 9 -21.63 -8.71 -20.46
CA VAL A 9 -20.83 -9.61 -19.63
C VAL A 9 -19.75 -10.30 -20.46
N LYS A 10 -20.10 -10.85 -21.63
CA LYS A 10 -19.13 -11.47 -22.54
C LYS A 10 -18.07 -10.49 -23.03
N LEU A 11 -18.47 -9.26 -23.36
CA LEU A 11 -17.53 -8.21 -23.77
C LEU A 11 -16.56 -7.84 -22.64
N ARG A 12 -17.05 -7.70 -21.41
CA ARG A 12 -16.22 -7.45 -20.22
C ARG A 12 -15.21 -8.58 -20.03
N ASP A 13 -15.69 -9.83 -20.05
CA ASP A 13 -14.85 -10.99 -19.77
C ASP A 13 -13.77 -11.16 -20.87
N ALA A 14 -14.12 -10.93 -22.13
CA ALA A 14 -13.16 -10.92 -23.24
C ALA A 14 -12.12 -9.79 -23.10
N SER A 15 -12.55 -8.59 -22.70
CA SER A 15 -11.63 -7.46 -22.48
C SER A 15 -10.67 -7.74 -21.32
N GLN A 16 -11.16 -8.39 -20.26
CA GLN A 16 -10.34 -8.79 -19.13
C GLN A 16 -9.30 -9.84 -19.55
N MET A 17 -9.69 -10.85 -20.32
CA MET A 17 -8.76 -11.85 -20.86
C MET A 17 -7.66 -11.21 -21.73
N ILE A 18 -8.01 -10.22 -22.54
CA ILE A 18 -7.03 -9.50 -23.36
C ILE A 18 -6.07 -8.68 -22.49
N ALA A 19 -6.60 -8.01 -21.46
CA ALA A 19 -5.77 -7.25 -20.53
C ALA A 19 -4.80 -8.16 -19.76
N ASP A 20 -5.26 -9.32 -19.31
CA ASP A 20 -4.44 -10.29 -18.59
C ASP A 20 -3.34 -10.87 -19.50
N ALA A 21 -3.67 -11.22 -20.74
CA ALA A 21 -2.68 -11.69 -21.72
C ALA A 21 -1.64 -10.62 -22.10
N ALA A 22 -2.06 -9.36 -22.23
CA ALA A 22 -1.15 -8.24 -22.49
C ALA A 22 -0.19 -8.01 -21.30
N ASN A 23 -0.70 -8.11 -20.08
CA ASN A 23 0.10 -7.98 -18.86
C ASN A 23 1.12 -9.13 -18.76
N GLU A 24 0.72 -10.37 -19.03
CA GLU A 24 1.63 -11.53 -19.07
C GLU A 24 2.73 -11.34 -20.11
N TYR A 25 2.37 -10.86 -21.31
CA TYR A 25 3.36 -10.58 -22.35
C TYR A 25 4.34 -9.48 -21.93
N LEU A 26 3.87 -8.41 -21.29
CA LEU A 26 4.73 -7.36 -20.74
C LEU A 26 5.71 -7.88 -19.67
N GLU A 27 5.29 -8.84 -18.83
CA GLU A 27 6.17 -9.49 -17.86
C GLU A 27 7.32 -10.26 -18.54
N THR A 28 7.16 -10.71 -19.78
CA THR A 28 8.25 -11.37 -20.52
C THR A 28 9.34 -10.41 -20.97
N PHE A 29 8.99 -9.18 -21.37
CA PHE A 29 9.92 -8.12 -21.79
C PHE A 29 10.45 -7.25 -20.65
N ALA A 30 9.88 -7.37 -19.45
CA ALA A 30 10.36 -6.63 -18.29
C ALA A 30 11.82 -7.02 -17.97
N PRO A 31 12.76 -6.07 -17.85
CA PRO A 31 14.12 -6.36 -17.43
C PRO A 31 14.14 -7.01 -16.04
N PRO A 32 15.16 -7.80 -15.66
CA PRO A 32 15.21 -8.49 -14.36
C PRO A 32 14.99 -7.55 -13.15
N ALA A 33 15.45 -6.30 -13.23
CA ALA A 33 15.20 -5.26 -12.23
C ALA A 33 13.70 -4.85 -12.07
N ALA A 34 12.88 -5.11 -13.07
CA ALA A 34 11.42 -4.92 -13.04
C ALA A 34 10.67 -6.20 -12.61
N LYS A 35 11.29 -7.39 -12.67
CA LYS A 35 10.71 -8.64 -12.18
C LYS A 35 10.86 -8.83 -10.67
N GLU A 36 11.86 -8.21 -10.05
CA GLU A 36 12.04 -8.20 -8.59
C GLU A 36 11.16 -7.16 -7.86
N ASN A 37 10.49 -6.26 -8.58
CA ASN A 37 9.67 -5.20 -7.99
C ASN A 37 8.21 -5.26 -8.47
N LYS A 38 7.49 -6.32 -8.05
CA LYS A 38 6.10 -6.13 -7.57
C LYS A 38 6.07 -5.50 -6.17
N GLN A 39 7.16 -4.85 -5.75
CA GLN A 39 7.06 -3.76 -4.79
C GLN A 39 6.54 -2.54 -5.57
N PRO A 40 5.41 -1.93 -5.17
CA PRO A 40 4.96 -0.70 -5.81
C PRO A 40 6.14 0.27 -5.78
N ALA A 41 6.51 0.83 -6.94
CA ALA A 41 7.63 1.76 -7.13
C ALA A 41 7.92 2.50 -5.82
N ALA A 42 9.07 2.18 -5.18
CA ALA A 42 9.32 2.45 -3.77
C ALA A 42 8.73 3.81 -3.38
N VAL A 43 7.53 3.75 -2.77
CA VAL A 43 6.79 4.96 -2.43
C VAL A 43 7.76 5.76 -1.59
N GLN A 44 7.92 7.05 -1.85
CA GLN A 44 8.80 7.83 -0.98
C GLN A 44 8.11 8.00 0.37
N GLU A 45 8.87 7.88 1.47
CA GLU A 45 8.33 8.05 2.83
C GLU A 45 7.63 9.42 2.99
N ILE A 46 7.94 10.40 2.13
CA ILE A 46 7.25 11.70 2.04
C ILE A 46 5.73 11.59 1.93
N THR A 47 5.23 10.54 1.28
CA THR A 47 3.78 10.29 1.14
C THR A 47 3.12 10.07 2.50
N PHE A 48 3.87 9.48 3.44
CA PHE A 48 3.43 9.29 4.81
C PHE A 48 3.82 10.48 5.69
N SER A 49 5.03 11.03 5.58
CA SER A 49 5.50 12.10 6.47
C SER A 49 4.71 13.42 6.35
N THR A 50 3.97 13.60 5.24
CA THR A 50 3.03 14.73 5.09
C THR A 50 1.76 14.60 5.93
N LEU A 51 1.50 13.43 6.51
CA LEU A 51 0.37 13.21 7.41
C LEU A 51 0.70 13.68 8.84
N ARG A 52 -0.32 14.18 9.52
CA ARG A 52 -0.31 14.52 10.94
C ARG A 52 -0.45 13.24 11.76
N PHE A 53 0.63 12.85 12.39
CA PHE A 53 0.72 11.73 13.31
C PHE A 53 0.72 12.21 14.76
N GLU A 54 -0.05 11.54 15.60
CA GLU A 54 -0.12 11.80 17.04
C GLU A 54 0.56 10.66 17.80
N ALA A 55 1.50 11.01 18.67
CA ALA A 55 2.20 10.05 19.50
C ALA A 55 1.25 9.41 20.52
N GLN A 56 1.32 8.09 20.59
CA GLN A 56 0.51 7.24 21.45
C GLN A 56 1.43 6.23 22.13
N GLN A 57 1.12 5.91 23.38
CA GLN A 57 1.85 4.90 24.14
C GLN A 57 0.97 3.68 24.33
N GLY A 58 1.45 2.53 23.86
CA GLY A 58 0.74 1.27 23.94
C GLY A 58 1.41 0.36 24.94
N ALA A 59 0.63 -0.23 25.84
CA ALA A 59 1.14 -1.16 26.85
C ALA A 59 1.95 -2.33 26.27
N LYS A 60 1.65 -2.76 25.02
CA LYS A 60 2.33 -3.87 24.33
C LYS A 60 3.24 -3.45 23.17
N LEU A 61 2.99 -2.29 22.56
CA LEU A 61 3.75 -1.82 21.38
C LEU A 61 4.84 -0.81 21.72
N GLY A 62 4.85 -0.25 22.93
CA GLY A 62 5.69 0.89 23.28
C GLY A 62 5.16 2.17 22.65
N GLU A 63 6.07 3.02 22.17
CA GLU A 63 5.73 4.27 21.48
C GLU A 63 5.39 3.98 20.01
N TYR A 64 4.22 4.45 19.59
CA TYR A 64 3.76 4.41 18.21
C TYR A 64 3.00 5.70 17.91
N GLU A 65 2.76 6.00 16.65
CA GLU A 65 2.05 7.21 16.27
C GLU A 65 0.88 6.86 15.35
N ILE A 66 -0.21 7.63 15.45
CA ILE A 66 -1.44 7.40 14.69
C ILE A 66 -1.78 8.64 13.87
N ALA A 67 -2.03 8.45 12.58
CA ALA A 67 -2.62 9.46 11.72
C ALA A 67 -4.11 9.13 11.49
N TYR A 68 -4.98 9.98 12.04
CA TYR A 68 -6.42 9.90 11.85
C TYR A 68 -6.85 10.54 10.53
N ARG A 69 -7.84 9.95 9.85
CA ARG A 69 -8.41 10.52 8.62
C ARG A 69 -8.94 11.95 8.83
N THR A 70 -9.63 12.20 9.95
CA THR A 70 -10.23 13.50 10.28
C THR A 70 -9.22 14.63 10.55
N GLY A 71 -7.99 14.28 10.91
CA GLY A 71 -6.90 15.24 11.18
C GLY A 71 -6.00 15.53 9.98
N ASN A 72 -6.32 14.97 8.81
CA ASN A 72 -5.47 14.97 7.62
C ASN A 72 -6.23 15.40 6.37
N ILE A 73 -5.50 15.86 5.35
CA ILE A 73 -6.07 16.14 4.03
C ILE A 73 -6.50 14.81 3.41
N GLU A 74 -7.78 14.68 3.06
CA GLU A 74 -8.39 13.42 2.62
C GLU A 74 -7.64 12.79 1.43
N ASP A 75 -7.26 13.58 0.43
CA ASP A 75 -6.54 13.08 -0.74
C ASP A 75 -5.20 12.43 -0.37
N LYS A 76 -4.41 13.12 0.47
CA LYS A 76 -3.10 12.61 0.93
C LYS A 76 -3.26 11.38 1.81
N TRP A 77 -4.24 11.42 2.72
CA TRP A 77 -4.54 10.31 3.60
C TRP A 77 -4.99 9.08 2.82
N ARG A 78 -5.91 9.26 1.86
CA ARG A 78 -6.43 8.19 1.00
C ARG A 78 -5.33 7.58 0.14
N GLN A 79 -4.41 8.40 -0.39
CA GLN A 79 -3.24 7.91 -1.11
C GLN A 79 -2.39 6.98 -0.23
N ALA A 80 -1.99 7.45 0.96
CA ALA A 80 -1.21 6.66 1.91
C ALA A 80 -1.94 5.38 2.36
N TYR A 81 -3.23 5.48 2.65
CA TYR A 81 -4.07 4.35 3.05
C TYR A 81 -4.17 3.30 1.95
N ASN A 82 -4.38 3.71 0.69
CA ASN A 82 -4.46 2.80 -0.45
C ASN A 82 -3.15 2.05 -0.67
N ILE A 83 -2.00 2.71 -0.48
CA ILE A 83 -0.68 2.06 -0.58
C ILE A 83 -0.57 0.95 0.46
N LEU A 84 -0.86 1.26 1.73
CA LEU A 84 -0.78 0.28 2.81
C LEU A 84 -1.79 -0.86 2.64
N ARG A 85 -2.99 -0.55 2.15
CA ARG A 85 -4.03 -1.53 1.85
C ARG A 85 -3.61 -2.47 0.72
N ASN A 86 -3.07 -1.93 -0.38
CA ASN A 86 -2.58 -2.73 -1.50
C ASN A 86 -1.39 -3.61 -1.11
N SER A 87 -0.54 -3.13 -0.20
CA SER A 87 0.58 -3.91 0.35
C SER A 87 0.19 -4.86 1.49
N ASN A 88 -1.10 -4.96 1.85
CA ASN A 88 -1.59 -5.76 2.99
C ASN A 88 -0.80 -5.48 4.28
N ALA A 89 -0.52 -4.20 4.54
CA ALA A 89 0.30 -3.76 5.66
C ALA A 89 -0.45 -3.93 6.99
N THR A 90 -0.10 -4.97 7.73
CA THR A 90 -0.69 -5.28 9.04
C THR A 90 0.35 -5.09 10.13
N ILE A 91 -0.08 -5.15 11.39
CA ILE A 91 0.84 -5.05 12.53
C ILE A 91 1.94 -6.15 12.51
N GLN A 92 1.62 -7.32 11.92
CA GLN A 92 2.55 -8.43 11.73
C GLN A 92 3.42 -8.24 10.48
N ASN A 93 2.84 -7.73 9.40
CA ASN A 93 3.54 -7.45 8.15
C ASN A 93 3.56 -5.94 7.88
N ARG A 94 4.49 -5.23 8.52
CA ARG A 94 4.55 -3.77 8.45
C ARG A 94 5.18 -3.33 7.14
N TYR A 95 4.62 -2.29 6.54
CA TYR A 95 5.15 -1.69 5.32
C TYR A 95 6.28 -0.71 5.64
N TYR A 96 7.42 -0.89 5.00
CA TYR A 96 8.51 0.08 4.98
C TYR A 96 9.36 -0.14 3.73
N GLY A 97 9.90 0.94 3.18
CA GLY A 97 10.85 0.90 2.06
C GLY A 97 12.30 0.97 2.51
N GLU A 98 13.22 0.88 1.56
CA GLU A 98 14.64 1.12 1.80
C GLU A 98 14.86 2.58 2.23
N GLY A 99 15.61 2.80 3.31
CA GLY A 99 15.90 4.13 3.85
C GLY A 99 14.77 4.79 4.65
N TYR A 100 13.66 4.09 4.87
CA TYR A 100 12.57 4.58 5.71
C TYR A 100 12.99 4.73 7.17
N GLN A 101 12.49 5.75 7.83
CA GLN A 101 12.67 5.95 9.28
C GLN A 101 11.57 5.26 10.09
N HIS A 102 10.37 5.09 9.51
CA HIS A 102 9.23 4.47 10.18
C HIS A 102 8.69 3.27 9.40
N SER A 103 8.12 2.35 10.16
CA SER A 103 7.28 1.26 9.67
C SER A 103 5.82 1.67 9.78
N TYR A 104 5.01 1.34 8.78
CA TYR A 104 3.62 1.75 8.64
C TYR A 104 2.68 0.54 8.55
N TRP A 105 1.50 0.61 9.16
CA TRP A 105 0.49 -0.45 9.04
C TRP A 105 -0.92 0.10 9.24
N LEU A 106 -1.90 -0.70 8.83
CA LEU A 106 -3.32 -0.43 9.05
C LEU A 106 -3.86 -1.28 10.20
N TYR A 107 -4.72 -0.67 11.01
CA TYR A 107 -5.50 -1.36 12.04
C TYR A 107 -6.84 -0.64 12.21
N GLY A 108 -7.93 -1.27 11.75
CA GLY A 108 -9.24 -0.63 11.65
C GLY A 108 -9.39 0.24 10.39
N GLU A 109 -10.48 1.02 10.31
CA GLU A 109 -10.94 1.60 9.04
C GLU A 109 -10.56 3.08 8.79
N ASP A 110 -10.03 3.84 9.75
CA ASP A 110 -9.73 5.28 9.54
C ASP A 110 -8.43 5.74 10.20
N ARG A 111 -7.48 4.81 10.38
CA ARG A 111 -6.23 5.07 11.10
C ARG A 111 -5.05 4.45 10.39
N ILE A 112 -4.00 5.25 10.21
CA ILE A 112 -2.69 4.78 9.76
C ILE A 112 -1.78 4.81 10.97
N TYR A 113 -1.14 3.69 11.26
CA TYR A 113 -0.21 3.58 12.37
C TYR A 113 1.21 3.62 11.85
N ARG A 114 2.11 4.24 12.61
CA ARG A 114 3.54 4.14 12.37
C ARG A 114 4.33 3.89 13.65
N GLN A 115 5.52 3.31 13.49
CA GLN A 115 6.50 3.16 14.56
C GLN A 115 7.89 3.30 13.97
N LYS A 116 8.75 4.02 14.70
CA LYS A 116 10.15 4.22 14.32
C LYS A 116 10.85 2.87 14.17
N LEU A 117 11.50 2.67 13.03
CA LEU A 117 12.30 1.48 12.79
C LEU A 117 13.49 1.50 13.74
N LYS A 118 13.79 0.34 14.35
CA LYS A 118 15.04 0.20 15.10
C LYS A 118 16.19 0.37 14.10
N PRO A 119 17.21 1.18 14.39
CA PRO A 119 18.37 1.29 13.52
C PRO A 119 18.92 -0.11 13.32
N LYS A 120 19.10 -0.51 12.05
CA LYS A 120 19.73 -1.78 11.72
C LYS A 120 21.18 -1.67 12.16
N THR A 121 21.49 -2.12 13.37
CA THR A 121 22.88 -2.22 13.86
C THR A 121 23.59 -3.16 12.90
N ARG A 122 24.41 -2.59 12.02
CA ARG A 122 25.26 -3.32 11.10
C ARG A 122 26.42 -3.86 11.96
N ASN A 123 26.27 -5.09 12.45
CA ASN A 123 27.40 -5.84 13.02
C ASN A 123 28.35 -6.25 11.91
#